data_AF-G6AJV6-F1
#
_entry.id   AF-G6AJV6-F1
#
_cell.length_a   1.000
_cell.length_b   1.000
_cell.length_c   1.000
_cell.angle_alpha   90.00
_cell.angle_beta   90.00
_cell.angle_gamma   90.00
#
_symmetry.space_group_name_H-M   'P 1'
#
loop_
_entity.id
_entity.type
_entity.pdbx_description
1 polymer ?
#
loop_
_entity_poly.entity_id
_entity_poly.type
_entity_poly.pdbx_seq_one_letter_code
_entity_poly.pdbx_strand_id
1 'polypeptide(L)'
;MASDKSRKRVAKKYGDMPDKWDDWHVRLPDPKDQIRVIDLYQKSGSMSKSEFVRARLLGEHFKVITVDKSAVEYYRKLSELTAQVHKIGTNYNQVVRLMHLYTAEKSVKALLRELINLTNEIKSIQEQAMDLTIEFRKKKEV
;
A
#
# COMPACT_ATOMS: atom_id res chain seq x y z
N MET A 1 -22.17 -35.83 38.78
CA MET A 1 -21.33 -35.35 37.65
C MET A 1 -20.91 -33.92 38.02
N ALA A 2 -19.79 -33.75 38.75
CA ALA A 2 -18.46 -33.32 38.24
C ALA A 2 -18.53 -31.97 37.48
N SER A 3 -17.89 -30.86 37.88
CA SER A 3 -16.62 -30.67 38.57
C SER A 3 -16.58 -29.30 39.25
N ASP A 4 -16.21 -29.29 40.53
CA ASP A 4 -15.54 -28.19 41.24
C ASP A 4 -14.24 -27.80 40.51
N LYS A 5 -13.96 -26.50 40.35
CA LYS A 5 -12.61 -25.97 40.08
C LYS A 5 -12.41 -24.60 40.72
N SER A 6 -12.28 -24.61 42.05
CA SER A 6 -11.14 -24.02 42.78
C SER A 6 -10.44 -22.80 42.15
N ARG A 7 -10.82 -21.59 42.57
CA ARG A 7 -9.97 -20.38 42.47
C ARG A 7 -8.87 -20.48 43.53
N LYS A 8 -7.68 -20.99 43.15
CA LYS A 8 -6.51 -20.99 44.03
C LYS A 8 -5.72 -19.69 43.91
N ARG A 9 -5.79 -18.92 45.00
CA ARG A 9 -4.75 -18.12 45.68
C ARG A 9 -3.54 -17.64 44.86
N VAL A 10 -3.45 -16.32 44.79
CA VAL A 10 -2.30 -15.51 44.42
C VAL A 10 -1.03 -15.92 45.21
N ALA A 11 0.09 -15.90 44.48
CA ALA A 11 1.49 -15.85 44.92
C ALA A 11 2.24 -17.16 45.26
N LYS A 12 3.16 -17.51 44.35
CA LYS A 12 4.52 -17.89 44.71
C LYS A 12 5.51 -17.13 43.80
N LYS A 13 5.60 -15.81 44.01
CA LYS A 13 6.63 -14.84 43.56
C LYS A 13 7.32 -15.10 42.19
N TYR A 14 6.50 -15.34 41.14
CA TYR A 14 6.85 -15.58 39.72
C TYR A 14 7.61 -16.89 39.39
N GLY A 15 6.99 -18.05 39.68
CA GLY A 15 7.37 -19.32 39.02
C GLY A 15 6.92 -19.42 37.55
N ASP A 16 7.28 -20.52 36.87
CA ASP A 16 7.16 -20.69 35.40
C ASP A 16 5.74 -20.42 34.85
N MET A 17 5.66 -19.45 33.92
CA MET A 17 4.42 -18.89 33.37
C MET A 17 4.42 -18.92 31.85
N PRO A 18 3.48 -19.66 31.25
CA PRO A 18 2.56 -19.09 30.28
C PRO A 18 1.26 -19.89 30.18
N ASP A 19 0.16 -19.40 30.69
CA ASP A 19 -1.10 -19.41 29.93
C ASP A 19 -2.05 -18.42 30.61
N LYS A 20 -2.60 -17.49 29.80
CA LYS A 20 -3.61 -16.43 30.05
C LYS A 20 -3.78 -15.85 31.46
N TRP A 21 -2.73 -15.76 32.27
CA TRP A 21 -2.91 -15.63 33.72
C TRP A 21 -3.24 -14.22 34.26
N ASP A 22 -3.57 -13.26 33.41
CA ASP A 22 -4.53 -12.20 33.75
C ASP A 22 -4.94 -11.49 32.47
N ASP A 23 -5.90 -12.05 31.75
CA ASP A 23 -6.32 -11.61 30.40
C ASP A 23 -7.31 -10.43 30.48
N TRP A 24 -6.97 -9.27 29.91
CA TRP A 24 -7.76 -8.03 30.01
C TRP A 24 -8.48 -7.72 28.69
N HIS A 25 -9.80 -7.57 28.74
CA HIS A 25 -10.61 -7.15 27.59
C HIS A 25 -10.91 -5.66 27.68
N VAL A 26 -10.27 -4.86 26.83
CA VAL A 26 -10.56 -3.43 26.70
C VAL A 26 -11.64 -3.24 25.64
N ARG A 27 -12.82 -2.77 26.05
CA ARG A 27 -13.86 -2.29 25.13
C ARG A 27 -13.74 -0.79 24.99
N LEU A 28 -13.70 -0.30 23.76
CA LEU A 28 -13.81 1.10 23.43
C LEU A 28 -15.30 1.37 23.09
N PRO A 29 -16.08 2.01 23.98
CA PRO A 29 -17.50 2.21 23.75
C PRO A 29 -17.78 3.29 22.69
N ASP A 30 -16.88 4.26 22.50
CA ASP A 30 -17.00 5.27 21.45
C ASP A 30 -16.34 4.79 20.14
N PRO A 31 -17.10 4.70 19.03
CA PRO A 31 -16.55 4.39 17.71
C PRO A 31 -15.42 5.33 17.26
N LYS A 32 -15.42 6.61 17.68
CA LYS A 32 -14.37 7.57 17.31
C LYS A 32 -13.02 7.18 17.91
N ASP A 33 -13.02 6.72 19.16
CA ASP A 33 -11.82 6.26 19.84
C ASP A 33 -11.30 4.97 19.23
N GLN A 34 -12.21 4.08 18.81
CA GLN A 34 -11.84 2.86 18.09
C GLN A 34 -11.12 3.18 16.77
N ILE A 35 -11.64 4.13 15.98
CA ILE A 35 -11.00 4.58 14.74
C ILE A 35 -9.62 5.19 15.03
N ARG A 36 -9.52 6.02 16.07
CA ARG A 36 -8.26 6.68 16.46
C ARG A 36 -7.18 5.67 16.88
N VAL A 37 -7.54 4.65 17.66
CA VAL A 37 -6.61 3.60 18.08
C VAL A 37 -6.16 2.75 16.88
N ILE A 38 -7.04 2.48 15.93
CA ILE A 38 -6.69 1.75 14.69
C ILE A 38 -5.71 2.57 13.83
N ASP A 39 -5.92 3.88 13.68
CA ASP A 39 -5.01 4.75 12.93
C ASP A 39 -3.63 4.83 13.60
N LEU A 40 -3.57 4.93 14.94
CA LEU A 40 -2.31 4.89 15.68
C LEU A 40 -1.60 3.54 15.54
N TYR A 41 -2.33 2.42 15.54
CA TYR A 41 -1.76 1.11 15.26
C TYR A 41 -1.15 1.04 13.87
N GLN A 42 -1.86 1.48 12.84
CA GLN A 42 -1.34 1.50 11.47
C GLN A 42 -0.07 2.36 11.34
N LYS A 43 -0.01 3.48 12.06
CA LYS A 43 1.16 4.36 12.11
C LYS A 43 2.33 3.80 12.92
N SER A 44 2.09 2.86 13.83
CA SER A 44 3.14 2.26 14.67
C SER A 44 4.02 1.26 13.93
N GLY A 45 3.48 0.60 12.90
CA GLY A 45 4.13 -0.52 12.24
C GLY A 45 4.33 -1.77 13.12
N SER A 46 3.69 -1.85 14.28
CA SER A 46 3.75 -3.03 15.15
C SER A 46 3.15 -4.27 14.46
N MET A 47 3.68 -5.46 14.79
CA MET A 47 3.28 -6.70 14.14
C MET A 47 1.87 -7.16 14.55
N SER A 48 1.42 -6.76 15.74
CA SER A 48 0.07 -7.07 16.24
C SER A 48 -0.55 -5.93 17.05
N LYS A 49 -1.89 -5.90 17.11
CA LYS A 49 -2.64 -4.92 17.92
C LYS A 49 -2.31 -5.04 19.41
N SER A 50 -2.12 -6.26 19.90
CA SER A 50 -1.81 -6.53 21.31
C SER A 50 -0.42 -6.00 21.68
N GLU A 51 0.56 -6.20 20.81
CA GLU A 51 1.92 -5.66 20.97
C GLU A 51 1.90 -4.12 20.97
N PHE A 52 1.15 -3.51 20.05
CA PHE A 52 0.97 -2.06 19.99
C PHE A 52 0.37 -1.49 21.29
N VAL A 53 -0.70 -2.11 21.81
CA VAL A 53 -1.34 -1.67 23.05
C VAL A 53 -0.44 -1.91 24.26
N ARG A 54 0.27 -3.05 24.31
CA ARG A 54 1.24 -3.35 25.37
C ARG A 54 2.37 -2.32 25.41
N ALA A 55 2.98 -2.02 24.27
CA ALA A 55 4.03 -1.01 24.16
C ALA A 55 3.53 0.36 24.64
N ARG A 56 2.27 0.72 24.32
CA ARG A 56 1.69 1.99 24.74
C ARG A 56 1.38 2.07 26.24
N LEU A 57 0.90 0.97 26.84
CA LEU A 57 0.61 0.89 28.28
C LEU A 57 1.87 0.81 29.13
N LEU A 58 2.93 0.18 28.63
CA LEU A 58 4.23 0.06 29.30
C LEU A 58 5.15 1.28 29.09
N GLY A 59 4.68 2.30 28.37
CA GLY A 59 5.41 3.55 28.16
C GLY A 59 6.61 3.42 27.22
N GLU A 60 6.65 2.40 26.36
CA GLU A 60 7.74 2.19 25.40
C GLU A 60 7.77 3.32 24.34
N HIS A 61 8.97 3.57 23.79
CA HIS A 61 9.18 4.61 22.79
C HIS A 61 8.39 4.34 21.49
N PHE A 62 7.49 5.26 21.15
CA PHE A 62 6.65 5.16 19.96
C PHE A 62 7.40 5.64 18.71
N LYS A 63 7.77 4.70 17.84
CA LYS A 63 8.27 5.03 16.50
C LYS A 63 7.09 5.12 15.53
N VAL A 64 6.76 6.34 15.10
CA VAL A 64 5.75 6.56 14.06
C VAL A 64 6.39 6.22 12.71
N ILE A 65 5.97 5.13 12.08
CA ILE A 65 6.24 4.89 10.66
C ILE A 65 5.21 5.68 9.87
N THR A 66 5.54 6.94 9.57
CA THR A 66 4.74 7.73 8.65
C THR A 66 4.92 7.17 7.24
N VAL A 67 3.97 6.36 6.78
CA VAL A 67 3.87 6.02 5.37
C VAL A 67 3.38 7.28 4.65
N ASP A 68 4.29 7.91 3.90
CA ASP A 68 3.94 9.02 3.01
C ASP A 68 2.99 8.47 1.93
N LYS A 69 1.68 8.62 2.18
CA LYS A 69 0.62 8.13 1.28
C LYS A 69 0.77 8.69 -0.13
N SER A 70 1.28 9.92 -0.25
CA SER A 70 1.60 10.53 -1.54
C SER A 70 2.76 9.86 -2.25
N ALA A 71 3.81 9.44 -1.52
CA ALA A 71 4.92 8.69 -2.12
C ALA A 71 4.46 7.33 -2.66
N VAL A 72 3.62 6.61 -1.92
CA VAL A 72 3.04 5.34 -2.38
C VAL A 72 2.19 5.53 -3.63
N GLU A 73 1.34 6.56 -3.65
CA GLU A 73 0.52 6.88 -4.82
C GLU A 73 1.37 7.27 -6.04
N TYR A 74 2.45 8.03 -5.83
CA TYR A 74 3.41 8.38 -6.88
C TYR A 74 4.06 7.13 -7.49
N TYR A 75 4.58 6.22 -6.66
CA TYR A 75 5.18 4.97 -7.17
C TYR A 75 4.18 4.10 -7.91
N ARG A 76 2.91 4.04 -7.47
CA ARG A 76 1.85 3.32 -8.18
C ARG A 76 1.63 3.91 -9.58
N LYS A 77 1.49 5.23 -9.68
CA LYS A 77 1.32 5.94 -10.97
C LYS A 77 2.51 5.75 -11.91
N LEU A 78 3.74 5.81 -11.38
CA LEU A 78 4.96 5.57 -12.16
C LEU A 78 5.05 4.13 -12.70
N SER A 79 4.64 3.15 -11.89
CA SER A 79 4.63 1.74 -12.27
C SER A 79 3.59 1.48 -13.38
N GLU A 80 2.41 2.08 -13.25
CA GLU A 80 1.34 2.02 -14.26
C GLU A 80 1.81 2.60 -15.59
N LEU A 81 2.50 3.75 -15.55
CA LEU A 81 3.07 4.37 -16.74
C LEU A 81 4.12 3.49 -17.43
N THR A 82 5.02 2.88 -16.64
CA THR A 82 6.07 2.00 -17.17
C THR A 82 5.46 0.77 -17.87
N ALA A 83 4.36 0.23 -17.33
CA ALA A 83 3.63 -0.87 -17.95
C ALA A 83 2.98 -0.46 -19.29
N GLN A 84 2.41 0.75 -19.37
CA GLN A 84 1.83 1.26 -20.61
C GLN A 84 2.89 1.44 -21.71
N VAL A 85 4.06 1.99 -21.37
CA VAL A 85 5.19 2.13 -22.32
C VAL A 85 5.63 0.76 -22.85
N HIS A 86 5.75 -0.24 -21.98
CA HIS A 86 6.11 -1.60 -22.40
C HIS A 86 5.08 -2.23 -23.35
N LYS A 87 3.78 -1.98 -23.09
CA LYS A 87 2.69 -2.44 -23.97
C LYS A 87 2.76 -1.80 -25.36
N ILE A 88 3.04 -0.50 -25.46
CA ILE A 88 3.28 0.15 -26.75
C ILE A 88 4.45 -0.50 -27.49
N GLY A 89 5.58 -0.72 -26.80
CA GLY A 89 6.76 -1.33 -27.41
C GLY A 89 6.47 -2.73 -27.97
N THR A 90 5.65 -3.50 -27.27
CA THR A 90 5.18 -4.82 -27.73
C THR A 90 4.30 -4.70 -28.98
N ASN A 91 3.33 -3.78 -28.98
CA ASN A 91 2.47 -3.51 -30.12
C ASN A 91 3.27 -3.02 -31.34
N TYR A 92 4.25 -2.12 -31.13
CA TYR A 92 5.16 -1.67 -32.18
C TYR A 92 5.88 -2.85 -32.84
N ASN A 93 6.47 -3.74 -32.03
CA ASN A 93 7.19 -4.90 -32.53
C ASN A 93 6.26 -5.90 -33.27
N GLN A 94 5.01 -6.03 -32.82
CA GLN A 94 3.99 -6.82 -33.53
C GLN A 94 3.65 -6.21 -34.89
N VAL A 95 3.40 -4.91 -34.95
CA VAL A 95 3.11 -4.20 -36.20
C VAL A 95 4.28 -4.31 -37.17
N VAL A 96 5.52 -4.07 -36.74
CA VAL A 96 6.71 -4.20 -37.60
C VAL A 96 6.86 -5.61 -38.17
N ARG A 97 6.64 -6.65 -37.35
CA ARG A 97 6.64 -8.04 -37.84
C ARG A 97 5.52 -8.30 -38.85
N LEU A 98 4.32 -7.79 -38.61
CA LEU A 98 3.21 -7.89 -39.56
C LEU A 98 3.50 -7.14 -40.87
N MET A 99 4.13 -5.96 -40.81
CA MET A 99 4.58 -5.22 -42.01
C MET A 99 5.62 -6.00 -42.81
N HIS A 100 6.54 -6.69 -42.14
CA HIS A 100 7.53 -7.53 -42.82
C HIS A 100 6.90 -8.76 -43.49
N LEU A 101 5.75 -9.24 -42.99
CA LEU A 101 5.06 -10.43 -43.49
C LEU A 101 3.98 -10.11 -44.56
N TYR A 102 3.37 -8.91 -44.51
CA TYR A 102 2.32 -8.47 -45.44
C TYR A 102 2.84 -7.40 -46.41
N THR A 103 2.77 -7.67 -47.72
CA THR A 103 3.09 -6.73 -48.82
C THR A 103 2.02 -5.66 -49.08
N ALA A 104 0.88 -5.69 -48.37
CA ALA A 104 -0.23 -4.77 -48.59
C ALA A 104 0.00 -3.42 -47.87
N GLU A 105 0.59 -2.47 -48.59
CA GLU A 105 0.95 -1.12 -48.11
C GLU A 105 -0.16 -0.36 -47.36
N LYS A 106 -1.44 -0.60 -47.69
CA LYS A 106 -2.58 0.13 -47.10
C LYS A 106 -2.91 -0.30 -45.66
N SER A 107 -2.83 -1.58 -45.32
CA SER A 107 -3.13 -2.07 -43.95
C SER A 107 -2.02 -1.71 -42.97
N VAL A 108 -0.78 -1.76 -43.45
CA VAL A 108 0.44 -1.32 -42.76
C VAL A 108 0.37 0.16 -42.36
N LYS A 109 -0.04 1.05 -43.27
CA LYS A 109 -0.20 2.49 -43.00
C LYS A 109 -1.32 2.79 -42.00
N ALA A 110 -2.39 2.00 -41.99
CA ALA A 110 -3.49 2.16 -41.03
C ALA A 110 -3.05 1.80 -39.61
N LEU A 111 -2.38 0.65 -39.44
CA LEU A 111 -1.81 0.20 -38.15
C LEU A 111 -0.77 1.20 -37.61
N LEU A 112 0.08 1.76 -38.49
CA LEU A 112 1.06 2.76 -38.08
C LEU A 112 0.39 4.05 -37.57
N ARG A 113 -0.69 4.51 -38.22
CA ARG A 113 -1.45 5.69 -37.77
C ARG A 113 -2.08 5.49 -36.40
N GLU A 114 -2.67 4.32 -36.17
CA GLU A 114 -3.29 4.00 -34.89
C GLU A 114 -2.25 3.96 -33.76
N LEU A 115 -1.06 3.41 -34.05
CA LEU A 115 0.07 3.40 -33.13
C LEU A 115 0.59 4.81 -32.80
N ILE A 116 0.68 5.69 -33.81
CA ILE A 116 1.07 7.10 -33.60
C ILE A 116 0.06 7.81 -32.70
N ASN A 117 -1.24 7.56 -32.89
CA ASN A 117 -2.28 8.15 -32.05
C ASN A 117 -2.16 7.68 -30.58
N LEU A 118 -1.99 6.38 -30.35
CA LEU A 118 -1.78 5.82 -29.01
C LEU A 118 -0.50 6.38 -28.36
N THR A 119 0.56 6.60 -29.15
CA THR A 119 1.82 7.18 -28.65
C THR A 119 1.63 8.64 -28.21
N ASN A 120 0.87 9.42 -28.98
CA ASN A 120 0.55 10.80 -28.63
C ASN A 120 -0.33 10.90 -27.36
N GLU A 121 -1.27 9.97 -27.20
CA GLU A 121 -2.13 9.90 -26.01
C GLU A 121 -1.29 9.59 -24.76
N ILE A 122 -0.33 8.67 -24.86
CA ILE A 122 0.58 8.35 -23.76
C ILE A 122 1.53 9.51 -23.45
N LYS A 123 2.01 10.23 -24.47
CA LYS A 123 2.81 11.44 -24.26
C LYS A 123 2.02 12.50 -23.48
N SER A 124 0.76 12.73 -23.82
CA SER A 124 -0.12 13.66 -23.10
C SER A 124 -0.30 13.26 -21.63
N ILE A 125 -0.53 11.97 -21.37
CA ILE A 125 -0.63 11.44 -19.99
C ILE A 125 0.71 11.59 -19.24
N GLN A 126 1.85 11.41 -19.90
CA GLN A 126 3.17 11.63 -19.32
C GLN A 126 3.40 13.09 -18.93
N GLU A 127 3.04 14.03 -19.80
CA GLU A 127 3.15 15.47 -19.54
C GLU A 127 2.28 15.87 -18.33
N GLN A 128 1.03 15.40 -18.26
CA GLN A 128 0.15 15.62 -17.11
C GLN A 128 0.70 15.03 -15.80
N ALA A 129 1.31 13.84 -15.86
CA ALA A 129 1.94 13.23 -14.69
C ALA A 129 3.18 14.03 -14.23
N MET A 130 3.93 14.61 -15.17
CA MET A 130 5.09 15.46 -14.89
C MET A 130 4.66 16.77 -14.22
N ASP A 131 3.60 17.40 -14.72
CA ASP A 131 3.03 18.62 -14.12
C ASP A 131 2.53 18.38 -12.70
N LEU A 132 1.78 17.28 -12.46
CA LEU A 132 1.37 16.85 -11.13
C LEU A 132 2.55 16.61 -10.18
N THR A 133 3.66 16.08 -10.71
CA THR A 133 4.89 15.85 -9.93
C THR A 133 5.58 17.18 -9.56
N ILE A 134 5.59 18.15 -10.47
CA ILE A 134 6.12 19.49 -10.22
C ILE A 134 5.27 20.23 -9.18
N GLU A 135 3.94 20.16 -9.29
CA GLU A 135 3.03 20.76 -8.29
C GLU A 135 3.20 20.13 -6.92
N PHE A 136 3.32 18.80 -6.84
CA PHE A 136 3.56 18.10 -5.59
C PHE A 136 4.89 18.50 -4.95
N ARG A 137 5.95 18.67 -5.75
CA ARG A 137 7.26 19.14 -5.28
C ARG A 137 7.20 20.57 -4.74
N LYS A 138 6.56 21.50 -5.45
CA LYS A 138 6.39 22.89 -5.00
C LYS A 138 5.64 22.98 -3.67
N LYS A 139 4.63 22.14 -3.48
CA LYS A 139 3.82 22.11 -2.25
C LYS A 139 4.55 21.52 -1.03
N LYS A 140 5.67 20.82 -1.26
CA LYS A 140 6.53 20.23 -0.21
C LYS A 140 7.64 21.19 0.25
N GLU A 141 7.90 22.26 -0.51
CA GLU A 141 8.90 23.30 -0.21
C GLU A 141 8.30 24.57 0.46
N VAL A 142 6.99 24.57 0.74
CA VAL A 142 6.26 25.58 1.53
C VAL A 142 5.85 24.99 2.86
#